data_AF-A0A4U0VVW5-F1
#
_entry.id   AF-A0A4U0VVW5-F1
#
_cell.length_a   1.000
_cell.length_b   1.000
_cell.length_c   1.000
_cell.angle_alpha   90.00
_cell.angle_beta   90.00
_cell.angle_gamma   90.00
#
_symmetry.space_group_name_H-M   'P 1'
#
loop_
_entity.id
_entity.type
_entity.pdbx_description
1 polymer ?
#
loop_
_entity_poly.entity_id
_entity_poly.type
_entity_poly.pdbx_seq_one_letter_code
_entity_poly.pdbx_strand_id
1 'polypeptide(L)'
;MAPPSSLTTREGGRASADLFRSDVDQSHPFGKELEQLNEVAEEFGGVCRDVAEEDEDIMIMAAHGLMKYGATDYMSEIEDLFTATFVDDDSASGNAGWI
;
A
#
# COMPACT_ATOMS: atom_id res chain seq x y z
N MET A 1 16.13 3.65 40.91
CA MET A 1 14.74 3.47 40.47
C MET A 1 14.75 3.16 38.97
N ALA A 2 14.26 1.99 38.55
CA ALA A 2 14.04 1.67 37.14
C ALA A 2 12.61 2.08 36.72
N PRO A 3 12.38 2.47 35.45
CA PRO A 3 11.05 2.84 34.98
C PRO A 3 10.18 1.59 34.75
N PRO A 4 8.85 1.67 34.90
CA PRO A 4 7.96 0.55 34.62
C PRO A 4 7.82 0.35 33.11
N SER A 5 8.18 -0.84 32.65
CA SER A 5 7.78 -1.35 31.34
C SER A 5 6.28 -1.66 31.35
N SER A 6 5.52 -1.10 30.41
CA SER A 6 4.19 -1.62 30.08
C SER A 6 4.13 -1.88 28.57
N LEU A 7 4.62 -3.05 28.19
CA LEU A 7 4.32 -3.67 26.91
C LEU A 7 3.04 -4.49 27.10
N THR A 8 1.89 -3.91 26.81
CA THR A 8 0.70 -4.72 26.52
C THR A 8 0.74 -5.06 25.03
N THR A 9 1.37 -6.19 24.73
CA THR A 9 1.17 -6.89 23.47
C THR A 9 -0.34 -7.18 23.33
N ARG A 10 -0.95 -6.68 22.26
CA ARG A 10 -2.30 -7.08 21.85
C ARG A 10 -2.11 -7.84 20.54
N GLU A 11 -2.11 -9.16 20.65
CA GLU A 11 -2.14 -10.07 19.51
C GLU A 11 -3.41 -9.82 18.69
N GLY A 12 -3.22 -9.67 17.38
CA GLY A 12 -4.26 -9.26 16.43
C GLY A 12 -3.75 -8.08 15.61
N GLY A 13 -3.20 -8.38 14.44
CA GLY A 13 -2.80 -7.35 13.47
C GLY A 13 -4.00 -6.47 13.16
N ARG A 14 -3.97 -5.26 13.71
CA ARG A 14 -4.98 -4.24 13.43
C ARG A 14 -4.74 -3.85 11.98
N ALA A 15 -5.73 -4.02 11.10
CA ALA A 15 -5.67 -3.41 9.78
C ALA A 15 -5.41 -1.90 9.99
N SER A 16 -4.65 -1.26 9.11
CA SER A 16 -4.36 0.18 9.22
C SER A 16 -5.64 1.01 9.42
N ALA A 17 -6.76 0.57 8.84
CA ALA A 17 -8.09 1.14 9.03
C ALA A 17 -8.60 1.10 10.49
N ASP A 18 -8.26 0.10 11.29
CA ASP A 18 -8.70 -0.01 12.69
C ASP A 18 -7.92 0.91 13.65
N LEU A 19 -6.76 1.44 13.26
CA LEU A 19 -6.06 2.46 14.05
C LEU A 19 -6.77 3.82 14.01
N PHE A 20 -7.48 4.11 12.92
CA PHE A 20 -8.19 5.39 12.73
C PHE A 20 -9.67 5.31 13.13
N ARG A 21 -10.21 4.12 13.39
CA ARG A 21 -11.54 3.89 13.96
C ARG A 21 -11.56 4.05 15.48
N SER A 22 -10.96 5.11 15.99
CA SER A 22 -11.13 5.45 17.41
C SER A 22 -12.47 6.18 17.56
N ASP A 23 -13.49 5.50 18.10
CA ASP A 23 -14.66 6.18 18.66
C ASP A 23 -14.18 7.31 19.57
N VAL A 24 -14.52 8.55 19.21
CA VAL A 24 -14.09 9.73 19.96
C VAL A 24 -14.88 9.75 21.27
N ASP A 25 -14.20 9.50 22.37
CA ASP A 25 -14.79 9.65 23.70
C ASP A 25 -15.21 11.12 23.89
N GLN A 26 -16.50 11.38 24.11
CA GLN A 26 -17.02 12.74 24.32
C GLN A 26 -16.48 13.40 25.60
N SER A 27 -15.84 12.63 26.49
CA SER A 27 -15.06 13.12 27.63
C SER A 27 -13.73 13.77 27.22
N HIS A 28 -13.31 13.69 25.95
CA HIS A 28 -12.03 14.20 25.52
C HIS A 28 -12.00 15.74 25.56
N PRO A 29 -10.94 16.37 26.07
CA PRO A 29 -10.83 17.83 26.18
C PRO A 29 -10.92 18.58 24.83
N PHE A 30 -10.77 17.85 23.72
CA PHE A 30 -10.94 18.32 22.35
C PHE A 30 -11.98 17.52 21.55
N GLY A 31 -12.96 16.90 22.22
CA GLY A 31 -13.92 15.99 21.57
C GLY A 31 -14.71 16.66 20.46
N LYS A 32 -15.05 17.95 20.61
CA LYS A 32 -15.78 18.73 19.60
C LYS A 32 -14.92 19.02 18.37
N GLU A 33 -13.65 19.34 18.58
CA GLU A 33 -12.69 19.58 17.51
C GLU A 33 -12.32 18.29 16.77
N LEU A 34 -12.28 17.16 17.48
CA LEU A 34 -12.11 15.84 16.87
C LEU A 34 -13.33 15.40 16.05
N GLU A 35 -14.54 15.72 16.51
CA GLU A 35 -15.77 15.49 15.74
C GLU A 35 -15.75 16.30 14.43
N GLN A 36 -15.34 17.57 14.49
CA GLN A 36 -15.12 18.41 13.30
C GLN A 36 -14.05 17.82 12.36
N LEU A 37 -12.94 17.31 12.92
CA LEU A 37 -11.91 16.65 12.13
C LEU A 37 -12.42 15.38 11.46
N ASN A 38 -13.27 14.60 12.13
CA ASN A 38 -13.88 13.41 11.55
C ASN A 38 -14.83 13.76 10.40
N GLU A 39 -15.65 14.80 10.56
CA GLU A 39 -16.50 15.34 9.49
C GLU A 39 -15.68 15.72 8.25
N VAL A 40 -14.59 16.47 8.44
CA VAL A 40 -13.69 16.83 7.33
C VAL A 40 -12.99 15.58 6.75
N ALA A 41 -12.57 14.64 7.57
CA ALA A 41 -11.91 13.41 7.09
C ALA A 41 -12.87 12.56 6.23
N GLU A 42 -14.16 12.51 6.57
CA GLU A 42 -15.18 11.83 5.76
C GLU A 42 -15.42 12.53 4.43
N GLU A 43 -15.44 13.88 4.40
CA GLU A 43 -15.58 14.67 3.17
C GLU A 43 -14.40 14.47 2.19
N PHE A 44 -13.17 14.37 2.70
CA PHE A 44 -11.98 14.17 1.87
C PHE A 44 -11.61 12.69 1.66
N GLY A 45 -12.18 11.77 2.44
CA GLY A 45 -11.90 10.33 2.36
C GLY A 45 -12.44 9.67 1.09
N GLY A 46 -13.55 10.18 0.53
CA GLY A 46 -14.07 9.74 -0.78
C GLY A 46 -13.20 10.22 -1.95
N VAL A 47 -12.68 11.45 -1.85
CA VAL A 47 -11.90 12.12 -2.90
C VAL A 47 -10.59 11.39 -3.24
N CYS A 48 -10.10 10.50 -2.38
CA CYS A 48 -8.75 9.94 -2.56
C CYS A 48 -8.65 8.90 -3.69
N ARG A 49 -9.77 8.34 -4.17
CA ARG A 49 -9.88 7.55 -5.42
C ARG A 49 -11.33 7.12 -5.61
N ASP A 50 -12.21 8.05 -6.01
CA ASP A 50 -13.57 7.65 -6.34
C ASP A 50 -13.55 6.72 -7.56
N VAL A 51 -14.38 5.68 -7.56
CA VAL A 51 -14.51 4.71 -8.68
C VAL A 51 -14.76 5.45 -10.01
N ALA A 52 -15.44 6.60 -9.94
CA ALA A 52 -15.69 7.47 -11.08
C ALA A 52 -14.41 8.05 -11.70
N GLU A 53 -13.42 8.45 -10.89
CA GLU A 53 -12.15 8.98 -11.41
C GLU A 53 -11.30 7.88 -12.06
N GLU A 54 -11.28 6.68 -11.48
CA GLU A 54 -10.59 5.54 -12.08
C GLU A 54 -11.20 5.15 -13.44
N ASP A 55 -12.53 5.19 -13.57
CA ASP A 55 -13.21 4.93 -14.84
C ASP A 55 -12.87 5.99 -15.90
N GLU A 56 -12.89 7.28 -15.53
CA GLU A 56 -12.51 8.38 -16.43
C GLU A 56 -11.07 8.26 -16.93
N ASP A 57 -10.12 7.97 -16.02
CA ASP A 57 -8.71 7.73 -16.35
C ASP A 57 -8.56 6.57 -17.33
N ILE A 58 -9.28 5.46 -17.11
CA ILE A 58 -9.27 4.29 -18.01
C ILE A 58 -9.76 4.67 -19.41
N MET A 59 -10.83 5.46 -19.51
CA MET A 59 -11.35 5.90 -20.81
C MET A 59 -10.35 6.81 -21.55
N ILE A 60 -9.68 7.71 -20.85
CA ILE A 60 -8.67 8.61 -21.43
C ILE A 60 -7.45 7.81 -21.89
N MET A 61 -6.99 6.85 -21.10
CA MET A 61 -5.89 5.97 -21.47
C MET A 61 -6.23 5.19 -22.75
N ALA A 62 -7.41 4.57 -22.80
CA ALA A 62 -7.87 3.81 -23.96
C ALA A 62 -7.98 4.68 -25.22
N ALA A 63 -8.50 5.90 -25.11
CA ALA A 63 -8.62 6.84 -26.23
C ALA A 63 -7.26 7.22 -26.85
N HIS A 64 -6.19 7.18 -26.07
CA HIS A 64 -4.81 7.45 -26.53
C HIS A 64 -4.02 6.18 -26.84
N GLY A 65 -4.63 4.99 -26.78
CA GLY A 65 -3.94 3.72 -26.97
C GLY A 65 -2.95 3.38 -25.85
N LEU A 66 -3.14 3.97 -24.66
CA LEU A 66 -2.36 3.68 -23.46
C LEU A 66 -3.00 2.52 -22.69
N MET A 67 -2.15 1.71 -22.05
CA MET A 67 -2.56 0.54 -21.26
C MET A 67 -1.90 0.59 -19.88
N LYS A 68 -2.54 -0.07 -18.90
CA LYS A 68 -2.01 -0.20 -17.54
C LYS A 68 -1.36 -1.58 -17.40
N TYR A 69 -0.08 -1.60 -17.03
CA TYR A 69 0.66 -2.82 -16.79
C TYR A 69 1.15 -2.86 -15.34
N GLY A 70 0.97 -4.01 -14.70
CA GLY A 70 1.50 -4.31 -13.38
C GLY A 70 2.87 -4.96 -13.45
N ALA A 71 3.51 -5.08 -12.27
CA ALA A 71 4.79 -5.78 -12.15
C ALA A 71 4.72 -7.23 -12.67
N THR A 72 3.57 -7.89 -12.52
CA THR A 72 3.33 -9.25 -13.03
C THR A 72 3.36 -9.32 -14.55
N ASP A 73 2.80 -8.32 -15.24
CA ASP A 73 2.76 -8.27 -16.69
C ASP A 73 4.19 -8.11 -17.24
N TYR A 74 4.95 -7.18 -16.65
CA TYR A 74 6.37 -7.02 -16.99
C TYR A 74 7.19 -8.27 -16.69
N MET A 75 6.96 -8.93 -15.54
CA MET A 75 7.67 -10.15 -15.19
C MET A 75 7.42 -11.25 -16.21
N SER A 76 6.16 -11.46 -16.61
CA SER A 76 5.80 -12.46 -17.62
C SER A 76 6.40 -12.17 -19.00
N GLU A 77 6.55 -10.89 -19.37
CA GLU A 77 7.16 -10.50 -20.64
C GLU A 77 8.66 -10.82 -20.67
N ILE A 78 9.36 -10.63 -19.54
CA ILE A 78 10.82 -10.80 -19.47
C ILE A 78 11.25 -12.19 -18.96
N GLU A 79 10.32 -13.05 -18.54
CA GLU A 79 10.59 -14.34 -17.92
C GLU A 79 11.49 -15.23 -18.78
N ASP A 80 11.15 -15.35 -20.07
CA ASP A 80 11.92 -16.16 -21.03
C ASP A 80 13.33 -15.60 -21.22
N LEU A 81 13.47 -14.28 -21.35
CA LEU A 81 14.76 -13.61 -21.50
C LEU A 81 15.63 -13.78 -20.23
N PHE A 82 15.01 -13.62 -19.07
CA PHE A 82 15.66 -13.77 -17.78
C PHE A 82 16.17 -15.21 -17.62
N THR A 83 15.33 -16.20 -17.91
CA THR A 83 15.69 -17.62 -17.85
C THR A 83 16.85 -17.94 -18.80
N ALA A 84 16.77 -17.47 -20.05
CA ALA A 84 17.81 -17.69 -21.04
C ALA A 84 19.16 -17.02 -20.71
N THR A 85 19.14 -15.90 -19.96
CA THR A 85 20.35 -15.13 -19.64
C THR A 85 21.00 -15.59 -18.33
N PHE A 86 20.20 -15.99 -17.35
CA PHE A 86 20.68 -16.18 -15.97
C PHE A 86 20.47 -17.58 -15.41
N VAL A 87 19.62 -18.41 -16.02
CA VAL A 87 19.31 -19.77 -15.51
C VAL A 87 19.98 -20.85 -16.36
N ASP A 88 20.13 -20.62 -17.67
CA ASP A 88 20.77 -21.60 -18.57
C ASP A 88 22.31 -21.72 -18.41
N ASP A 89 22.94 -20.85 -17.61
CA ASP A 89 24.39 -20.89 -17.30
C ASP A 89 24.73 -21.68 -16.02
N ASP A 90 23.83 -22.55 -15.55
CA ASP A 90 24.05 -23.46 -14.42
C ASP A 90 25.10 -24.57 -14.69
N SER A 91 25.78 -24.52 -15.85
CA SER A 91 26.91 -25.42 -16.17
C SER A 91 28.31 -24.79 -15.97
N ALA A 92 28.41 -23.49 -15.64
CA ALA A 92 29.67 -22.84 -15.30
C ALA A 92 29.75 -22.47 -13.81
N SER A 93 29.97 -23.50 -12.99
CA SER A 93 30.49 -23.34 -11.63
C SER A 93 31.69 -22.37 -11.60
N GLY A 94 31.60 -21.26 -10.85
CA GLY A 94 32.80 -20.47 -10.55
C GLY A 94 32.59 -19.05 -10.04
N ASN A 95 32.09 -18.90 -8.81
CA ASN A 95 32.40 -17.74 -7.94
C ASN A 95 32.11 -16.34 -8.50
N ALA A 96 30.84 -15.92 -8.53
CA ALA A 96 30.49 -14.49 -8.61
C ALA A 96 30.36 -13.92 -7.18
N GLY A 97 31.52 -13.71 -6.53
CA GLY A 97 31.60 -12.87 -5.35
C GLY A 97 31.30 -11.43 -5.76
N TRP A 98 30.31 -10.81 -5.12
CA TRP A 98 30.12 -9.36 -5.17
C TRP A 98 31.38 -8.70 -4.57
N ILE A 99 32.11 -7.95 -5.40
CA ILE A 99 33.19 -7.06 -4.99
C ILE A 99 32.63 -5.64 -4.92
#